data_AF-A0A452HRZ2-F1
#
_entry.id   AF-A0A452HRZ2-F1
#
_cell.length_a   1.000
_cell.length_b   1.000
_cell.length_c   1.000
_cell.angle_alpha   90.00
_cell.angle_beta   90.00
_cell.angle_gamma   90.00
#
_symmetry.space_group_name_H-M   'P 1'
#
loop_
_entity.id
_entity.type
_entity.pdbx_description
1 polymer ?
#
loop_
_entity_poly.entity_id
_entity_poly.type
_entity_poly.pdbx_seq_one_letter_code
_entity_poly.pdbx_strand_id
1 'polypeptide(L)'
;MPKAKGKNRRRKFGYNVNRKRLYRQSRKRAAPRIECSHIRHAWDRTKSVSQNLAEMGLAVDPNKAIPIRKRHCLISHSFNAGDGNGG
;
A
#
# COMPACT_ATOMS: atom_id res chain seq x y z
N MET A 1 -35.52 -2.26 0.04
CA MET A 1 -34.29 -1.88 -0.69
C MET A 1 -33.63 -3.12 -1.29
N PRO A 2 -33.44 -3.23 -2.62
CA PRO A 2 -32.77 -4.39 -3.19
C PRO A 2 -31.28 -4.35 -2.85
N LYS A 3 -30.77 -5.38 -2.19
CA LYS A 3 -29.33 -5.56 -1.93
C LYS A 3 -28.64 -5.75 -3.29
N ALA A 4 -27.77 -4.81 -3.67
CA ALA A 4 -26.99 -4.92 -4.89
C ALA A 4 -26.01 -6.10 -4.79
N LYS A 5 -26.43 -7.29 -5.23
CA LYS A 5 -25.53 -8.41 -5.50
C LYS A 5 -24.70 -8.03 -6.72
N GLY A 6 -23.53 -7.42 -6.48
CA GLY A 6 -22.55 -7.11 -7.50
C GLY A 6 -22.23 -8.37 -8.30
N LYS A 7 -22.44 -8.31 -9.61
CA LYS A 7 -22.20 -9.44 -10.53
C LYS A 7 -20.70 -9.74 -10.55
N ASN A 8 -20.24 -10.69 -9.74
CA ASN A 8 -18.92 -11.32 -9.91
C ASN A 8 -18.97 -12.20 -11.17
N ARG A 9 -18.96 -11.57 -12.35
CA ARG A 9 -18.89 -12.28 -13.61
C ARG A 9 -17.52 -12.97 -13.68
N ARG A 10 -17.51 -14.30 -13.69
CA ARG A 10 -16.27 -15.08 -13.85
C ARG A 10 -15.52 -14.58 -15.08
N ARG A 11 -14.30 -14.09 -14.88
CA ARG A 11 -13.45 -13.61 -15.97
C ARG A 11 -13.15 -14.79 -16.90
N LYS A 12 -13.55 -14.68 -18.17
CA LYS A 12 -13.21 -15.67 -19.19
C LYS A 12 -11.71 -15.62 -19.44
N PHE A 13 -11.11 -16.78 -19.69
CA PHE A 13 -9.71 -16.88 -20.07
C PHE A 13 -9.52 -16.24 -21.44
N GLY A 14 -8.68 -15.19 -21.53
CA GLY A 14 -8.31 -14.61 -22.81
C GLY A 14 -7.29 -15.50 -23.52
N TYR A 15 -7.73 -16.27 -24.51
CA TYR A 15 -6.88 -17.19 -25.27
C TYR A 15 -5.76 -16.47 -26.03
N ASN A 16 -6.00 -15.22 -26.44
CA ASN A 16 -5.04 -14.40 -27.18
C ASN A 16 -3.98 -13.74 -26.28
N VAL A 17 -4.07 -13.92 -24.95
CA VAL A 17 -3.20 -13.24 -23.99
C VAL A 17 -2.07 -14.18 -23.53
N ASN A 18 -0.84 -13.86 -23.94
CA ASN A 18 0.34 -14.52 -23.39
C ASN A 18 0.66 -13.98 -21.99
N ARG A 19 0.07 -14.59 -20.96
CA ARG A 19 0.24 -14.19 -19.56
C ARG A 19 1.69 -14.28 -19.07
N LYS A 20 2.49 -15.23 -19.56
CA LYS A 20 3.92 -15.33 -19.22
C LYS A 20 4.68 -14.11 -19.71
N ARG A 21 4.40 -13.63 -20.93
CA ARG A 21 4.98 -12.39 -21.46
C ARG A 21 4.57 -11.17 -20.63
N LEU A 22 3.27 -11.05 -20.31
CA LEU A 22 2.78 -9.93 -19.49
C LEU A 22 3.42 -9.90 -18.10
N TYR A 23 3.54 -11.05 -17.44
CA TYR A 23 4.20 -11.15 -16.14
C TYR A 23 5.69 -10.75 -16.20
N ARG A 24 6.40 -11.18 -17.25
CA ARG A 24 7.80 -10.75 -17.46
C ARG A 24 7.89 -9.24 -17.68
N GLN A 25 6.96 -8.65 -18.43
CA GLN A 25 6.93 -7.20 -18.67
C GLN A 25 6.56 -6.41 -17.41
N SER A 26 5.58 -6.87 -16.63
CA SER A 26 5.21 -6.21 -15.37
C SER A 26 6.36 -6.24 -14.37
N ARG A 27 7.07 -7.37 -14.26
CA ARG A 27 8.28 -7.47 -13.41
C ARG A 27 9.39 -6.52 -13.85
N LYS A 28 9.63 -6.39 -15.15
CA LYS A 28 10.62 -5.44 -15.68
C LYS A 28 10.26 -3.99 -15.36
N ARG A 29 8.98 -3.63 -15.47
CA ARG A 29 8.47 -2.28 -15.17
C ARG A 29 8.43 -1.97 -13.67
N ALA A 30 8.19 -2.98 -12.84
CA ALA A 30 8.16 -2.84 -11.38
C ALA A 30 9.57 -2.82 -10.75
N ALA A 31 10.62 -3.13 -11.52
CA ALA A 31 11.98 -3.06 -11.02
C ALA A 31 12.36 -1.59 -10.80
N PRO A 32 12.80 -1.21 -9.58
CA PRO A 32 13.18 0.17 -9.30
C PRO A 32 14.47 0.54 -10.06
N ARG A 33 14.54 1.79 -10.52
CA ARG A 33 15.78 2.37 -11.01
C ARG A 33 16.57 2.87 -9.79
N ILE A 34 17.53 2.07 -9.36
CA ILE A 34 18.33 2.31 -8.17
C ILE A 34 19.58 3.09 -8.58
N GLU A 35 19.78 4.29 -8.04
CA GLU A 35 20.96 5.12 -8.35
C GLU A 35 22.21 4.71 -7.56
N CYS A 36 22.05 4.32 -6.29
CA CYS A 36 23.16 3.88 -5.44
C CYS A 36 23.79 2.57 -5.97
N SER A 37 25.11 2.59 -6.21
CA SER A 37 25.86 1.45 -6.73
C SER A 37 25.82 0.24 -5.79
N HIS A 38 26.04 0.43 -4.50
CA HIS A 38 26.08 -0.65 -3.49
C HIS A 38 24.76 -1.43 -3.45
N ILE A 39 23.63 -0.72 -3.40
CA ILE A 39 22.30 -1.33 -3.40
C ILE A 39 22.07 -2.07 -4.72
N ARG A 40 22.49 -1.50 -5.86
CA ARG A 40 22.35 -2.12 -7.18
C ARG A 40 23.13 -3.43 -7.29
N HIS A 41 24.32 -3.52 -6.69
CA HIS A 41 25.14 -4.74 -6.67
C HIS A 41 24.56 -5.81 -5.75
N ALA A 42 24.01 -5.42 -4.60
CA ALA A 42 23.36 -6.34 -3.69
C ALA A 42 21.96 -6.79 -4.15
N TRP A 43 21.37 -6.14 -5.17
CA TRP A 43 20.00 -6.37 -5.59
C TRP A 43 19.81 -7.68 -6.39
N ASP A 44 19.08 -8.64 -5.83
CA ASP A 44 18.69 -9.87 -6.52
C ASP A 44 17.33 -9.72 -7.24
N ARG A 45 17.30 -9.93 -8.55
CA ARG A 45 16.08 -9.83 -9.38
C ARG A 45 15.11 -10.99 -9.17
N THR A 46 15.56 -12.10 -8.58
CA THR A 46 14.74 -13.29 -8.35
C THR A 46 13.85 -13.11 -7.11
N LYS A 47 14.34 -12.37 -6.12
CA LYS A 47 13.68 -12.10 -4.83
C LYS A 47 12.66 -10.97 -4.94
N SER A 48 11.79 -10.92 -3.93
CA SER A 48 10.84 -9.81 -3.78
C SER A 48 11.57 -8.53 -3.33
N VAL A 49 10.97 -7.37 -3.61
CA VAL A 49 11.50 -6.07 -3.16
C VAL A 49 11.67 -6.05 -1.64
N SER A 50 10.69 -6.57 -0.90
CA SER A 50 10.75 -6.61 0.56
C SER A 50 11.86 -7.50 1.09
N GLN A 51 12.09 -8.65 0.46
CA GLN A 51 13.15 -9.58 0.86
C GLN A 51 14.53 -9.00 0.57
N ASN A 52 14.74 -8.40 -0.62
CA ASN A 52 16.00 -7.74 -0.95
C ASN A 52 16.35 -6.64 0.07
N LEU A 53 15.38 -5.79 0.41
CA LEU A 53 15.59 -4.72 1.38
C LEU A 53 15.90 -5.29 2.77
N ALA A 54 15.16 -6.32 3.22
CA ALA A 54 15.39 -6.95 4.51
C ALA A 54 16.79 -7.59 4.62
N GLU A 55 17.28 -8.24 3.56
CA GLU A 55 18.63 -8.84 3.53
C GLU A 55 19.74 -7.78 3.58
N MET A 56 19.50 -6.58 3.04
CA MET A 56 20.42 -5.43 3.17
C MET A 56 20.27 -4.68 4.50
N GLY A 57 19.37 -5.11 5.39
CA GLY A 57 19.06 -4.39 6.63
C GLY A 57 18.27 -3.09 6.42
N LEU A 58 17.62 -2.92 5.27
CA LEU A 58 16.84 -1.74 4.91
C LEU A 58 15.35 -1.93 5.24
N ALA A 59 14.72 -0.87 5.70
CA ALA A 59 13.29 -0.85 5.96
C ALA A 59 12.47 -0.72 4.66
N VAL A 60 11.44 -1.57 4.53
CA VAL A 60 10.48 -1.49 3.41
C VAL A 60 9.52 -0.30 3.60
N ASP A 61 9.07 -0.08 4.83
CA ASP A 61 8.17 1.02 5.19
C ASP A 61 8.82 1.81 6.33
N PRO A 62 9.21 3.07 6.10
CA PRO A 62 9.87 3.88 7.11
C PRO A 62 8.96 4.11 8.34
N ASN A 63 7.64 4.17 8.17
CA ASN A 63 6.71 4.38 9.28
C ASN A 63 6.56 3.14 10.16
N LYS A 64 6.84 1.94 9.62
CA LYS A 64 6.89 0.70 10.41
C LYS A 64 8.22 0.56 11.13
N ALA A 65 9.31 0.96 10.50
CA ALA A 65 10.64 0.92 11.10
C ALA A 65 10.79 1.98 12.20
N ILE A 66 10.20 3.16 12.01
CA ILE A 66 10.22 4.27 12.95
C ILE A 66 8.76 4.74 13.16
N PRO A 67 8.05 4.19 14.15
CA PRO A 67 6.66 4.56 14.42
C PRO A 67 6.54 6.03 14.82
N ILE A 68 5.91 6.83 13.97
CA ILE A 68 5.59 8.23 14.28
C ILE A 68 4.41 8.24 15.26
N ARG A 69 4.63 8.78 16.46
CA ARG A 69 3.57 8.94 17.48
C ARG A 69 2.52 9.91 16.95
N LYS A 70 1.32 9.42 16.63
CA LYS A 70 0.18 10.28 16.29
C LYS A 70 -0.36 10.91 17.57
N ARG A 71 -0.35 12.24 17.66
CA ARG A 71 -1.07 12.94 18.74
C ARG A 71 -2.56 12.74 18.45
N HIS A 72 -3.28 12.10 19.36
CA HIS A 72 -4.74 12.04 19.26
C HIS A 72 -5.24 13.48 19.43
N CYS A 73 -5.84 14.06 18.39
CA CYS A 73 -6.45 15.37 18.51
C CYS A 73 -7.71 15.19 19.38
N LEU A 74 -7.58 15.44 20.68
CA LEU A 74 -8.70 15.50 21.62
C LEU A 74 -9.38 16.85 21.42
N ILE A 75 -10.13 17.01 20.33
CA ILE A 75 -11.08 18.11 20.24
C ILE A 75 -12.38 17.63 20.90
N SER A 76 -12.41 17.70 22.22
CA SER A 76 -13.64 17.69 23.01
C SER A 76 -14.27 19.08 22.92
N HIS A 77 -15.14 19.31 21.94
CA HIS A 77 -16.04 20.46 22.01
C HIS A 77 -17.20 20.10 22.94
N SER A 78 -17.09 20.54 24.19
CA SER A 78 -18.21 20.63 25.12
C SER A 78 -19.14 21.75 24.63
N PHE A 79 -20.24 21.39 23.97
CA PHE A 79 -21.37 22.30 23.77
C PHE A 79 -22.15 22.36 25.08
N ASN A 80 -21.76 23.28 25.97
CA ASN A 80 -22.62 23.72 27.06
C ASN A 80 -23.60 24.73 26.47
N ALA A 81 -24.85 24.31 26.24
CA ALA A 81 -25.97 25.23 26.09
C ALA A 81 -26.83 25.12 27.36
N GLY A 82 -26.42 25.88 28.37
CA GLY A 82 -27.35 26.37 29.38
C GLY A 82 -27.48 27.86 29.14
N ASP A 83 -28.69 28.31 28.81
CA ASP A 83 -29.22 29.63 29.17
C ASP A 83 -30.74 29.53 29.07
N GLY A 84 -31.40 29.60 30.22
CA GLY A 84 -32.85 29.63 30.33
C GLY A 84 -33.40 31.06 30.25
N ASN A 85 -34.65 31.18 29.81
CA ASN A 85 -35.64 32.22 30.14
C ASN A 85 -36.93 31.79 29.39
N GLY A 86 -38.14 31.71 29.92
CA GLY A 86 -38.83 32.44 30.97
C GLY A 86 -40.20 32.85 30.39
N GLY A 87 -41.31 32.47 31.04
CA GLY A 87 -42.68 32.86 30.67
C GLY A 87 -43.59 31.71 30.29
#